data_AF-A0A2L2YVX5-F1
#
_entry.id   AF-A0A2L2YVX5-F1
#
_cell.length_a   1.000
_cell.length_b   1.000
_cell.length_c   1.000
_cell.angle_alpha   90.00
_cell.angle_beta   90.00
_cell.angle_gamma   90.00
#
_symmetry.space_group_name_H-M   'P 1'
#
loop_
_entity.id
_entity.type
_entity.pdbx_description
1 polymer ?
#
loop_
_entity_poly.entity_id
_entity_poly.type
_entity_poly.pdbx_seq_one_letter_code
_entity_poly.pdbx_strand_id
1 'polypeptide(L)' 'DDIPEYPELQAIIGSTVYLPCNLSTPSRDDSISLVLWYKRENPNPIYTLDARSSFTADSAKHFSSKYLG' A
#
# COMPACT_ATOMS: atom_id res chain seq x y z
N ASP A 1 1.43 24.15 5.10
CA ASP A 1 2.40 23.04 5.00
C ASP A 1 2.28 22.15 6.23
N ASP A 2 1.23 21.32 6.27
CA ASP A 2 1.07 20.27 7.27
C ASP A 2 1.44 18.95 6.60
N ILE A 3 2.68 18.49 6.82
CA ILE A 3 3.06 17.13 6.44
C ILE A 3 2.40 16.21 7.48
N PRO A 4 1.50 15.29 7.09
CA PRO A 4 0.90 14.38 8.04
C PRO A 4 1.99 13.50 8.67
N GLU A 5 2.17 13.65 9.97
CA GLU A 5 3.04 12.77 10.76
C GLU A 5 2.34 11.42 10.91
N TYR A 6 2.91 10.39 10.27
CA TYR A 6 2.40 9.03 10.40
C TYR A 6 2.93 8.41 11.70
N PRO A 7 2.09 7.69 12.48
CA PRO A 7 2.53 7.09 13.74
C PRO A 7 3.52 5.96 13.49
N GLU A 8 4.51 5.81 14.39
CA GLU A 8 5.32 4.60 14.45
C GLU A 8 4.46 3.42 14.90
N LEU A 9 4.55 2.30 14.17
CA LEU A 9 3.79 1.08 14.45
C LEU A 9 4.74 -0.05 14.84
N GLN A 10 4.45 -0.70 15.96
CA GLN A 10 5.19 -1.85 16.45
C GLN A 10 4.32 -3.11 16.31
N ALA A 11 4.93 -4.22 15.90
CA ALA A 11 4.25 -5.49 15.68
C ALA A 11 5.10 -6.67 16.19
N ILE A 12 4.43 -7.75 16.60
CA ILE A 12 5.08 -8.99 17.03
C ILE A 12 5.47 -9.80 15.78
N ILE A 13 6.62 -10.47 15.81
CA ILE A 13 7.05 -11.35 14.71
C ILE A 13 5.97 -12.41 14.43
N GLY A 14 5.57 -12.53 13.17
CA GLY A 14 4.52 -13.46 12.73
C GLY A 14 3.09 -12.95 12.90
N SER A 15 2.90 -11.77 13.50
CA SER A 15 1.59 -11.12 13.60
C SER A 15 1.30 -10.20 12.41
N THR A 16 0.04 -9.82 12.26
CA THR A 16 -0.42 -8.84 11.27
C THR A 16 -0.46 -7.45 11.89
N VAL A 17 0.01 -6.44 11.15
CA VAL A 17 -0.16 -5.02 11.49
C VAL A 17 -0.85 -4.31 10.33
N TYR A 18 -1.70 -3.34 10.65
CA TYR A 18 -2.41 -2.52 9.68
C TYR A 18 -1.71 -1.17 9.55
N LEU A 19 -1.21 -0.87 8.35
CA LEU A 19 -0.66 0.45 8.06
C LEU A 19 -1.80 1.43 7.75
N PRO A 20 -1.90 2.59 8.44
CA PRO A 20 -2.91 3.58 8.15
C PRO A 20 -2.67 4.13 6.74
N CYS A 21 -3.65 3.95 5.87
CA CYS A 21 -3.69 4.58 4.56
C CYS A 21 -5.11 5.11 4.32
N ASN A 22 -5.23 6.42 4.10
CA ASN A 22 -6.52 6.98 3.70
C ASN A 22 -6.67 6.82 2.20
N LEU A 23 -7.55 5.90 1.80
CA LEU A 23 -7.88 5.61 0.43
C LEU A 23 -9.23 6.24 0.01
N SER A 24 -9.73 7.20 0.78
CA SER A 24 -10.98 7.89 0.46
C SER A 24 -10.82 8.70 -0.82
N THR A 25 -11.80 8.59 -1.71
CA THR A 25 -11.84 9.37 -2.95
C THR A 25 -12.51 10.73 -2.71
N PRO A 26 -12.08 11.81 -3.41
CA PRO A 26 -12.68 13.14 -3.25
C PRO A 26 -14.15 13.19 -3.70
N SER A 27 -14.49 12.41 -4.72
CA SER A 27 -15.84 12.27 -5.27
C SER A 27 -16.31 10.81 -5.29
N ARG A 28 -17.62 10.62 -5.41
CA ARG A 28 -18.26 9.31 -5.64
C ARG A 28 -17.96 8.74 -7.02
N ASP A 29 -17.63 9.61 -7.98
CA ASP A 29 -17.28 9.22 -9.35
C ASP A 29 -15.79 8.89 -9.50
N ASP A 30 -14.99 9.21 -8.47
CA ASP A 30 -13.57 8.90 -8.44
C ASP A 30 -13.36 7.47 -7.96
N SER A 31 -12.35 6.82 -8.52
CA SER A 31 -11.93 5.47 -8.12
C SER A 31 -10.41 5.37 -8.04
N ILE A 32 -9.95 4.50 -7.15
CA ILE A 32 -8.53 4.19 -7.03
C ILE A 32 -8.15 3.29 -8.20
N SER A 33 -7.07 3.63 -8.90
CA SER A 33 -6.55 2.78 -9.98
C SER A 33 -5.44 1.85 -9.51
N LEU A 34 -4.50 2.33 -8.71
CA LEU A 34 -3.30 1.59 -8.34
C LEU A 34 -2.78 2.09 -7.00
N VAL A 35 -2.45 1.15 -6.10
CA VAL A 35 -1.74 1.45 -4.85
C VAL A 35 -0.40 0.73 -4.86
N LEU A 36 0.67 1.46 -4.53
CA LEU A 36 2.05 0.98 -4.52
C LEU A 36 2.68 1.25 -3.15
N TRP A 37 3.26 0.23 -2.54
CA TRP A 37 4.01 0.37 -1.29
C TRP A 37 5.48 0.11 -1.52
N TYR A 38 6.31 1.06 -1.11
CA TYR A 38 7.77 1.00 -1.19
C TYR A 38 8.36 0.81 0.21
N LYS A 39 9.53 0.17 0.26
CA LYS A 39 10.24 -0.05 1.52
C LYS A 39 11.61 0.62 1.49
N ARG A 40 11.74 1.69 2.27
CA ARG A 40 12.96 2.52 2.34
C ARG A 40 13.38 2.95 0.93
N GLU A 41 14.66 2.82 0.61
CA GLU A 41 15.24 3.22 -0.68
C GLU A 41 15.13 2.14 -1.77
N ASN A 42 14.24 1.16 -1.62
CA ASN A 42 13.97 0.24 -2.72
C ASN A 42 13.19 0.99 -3.82
N PRO A 43 13.72 1.11 -5.05
CA PRO A 43 13.02 1.77 -6.14
C PRO A 43 11.83 0.95 -6.68
N ASN A 44 11.74 -0.32 -6.32
CA ASN A 44 10.66 -1.22 -6.73
C ASN A 44 9.61 -1.37 -5.61
N PRO A 45 8.31 -1.37 -5.93
CA PRO A 45 7.27 -1.58 -4.94
C PRO A 45 7.33 -3.01 -4.40
N ILE A 46 7.19 -3.16 -3.09
CA ILE A 46 7.13 -4.47 -2.42
C ILE A 46 5.70 -5.00 -2.32
N TYR A 47 4.69 -4.13 -2.35
CA TYR A 47 3.29 -4.52 -2.49
C TYR A 47 2.62 -3.65 -3.56
N THR A 48 1.69 -4.26 -4.32
CA THR A 48 0.87 -3.55 -5.29
C THR A 48 -0.57 -4.01 -5.22
N LEU A 49 -1.51 -3.09 -5.38
CA LEU A 49 -2.92 -3.38 -5.55
C LEU A 49 -3.41 -2.69 -6.84
N ASP A 50 -3.71 -3.46 -7.87
CA ASP A 50 -4.33 -2.95 -9.10
C ASP A 50 -5.85 -2.96 -8.93
N ALA A 51 -6.39 -1.77 -8.69
CA ALA A 51 -7.79 -1.57 -8.36
C ALA A 51 -8.66 -1.32 -9.60
N ARG A 52 -8.05 -1.20 -10.80
CA ARG A 52 -8.79 -1.00 -12.05
C ARG A 52 -9.67 -2.17 -12.44
N SER A 53 -9.28 -3.41 -12.07
CA SER A 53 -10.11 -4.59 -12.33
C SER A 53 -11.03 -4.91 -11.16
N SER A 54 -10.51 -4.88 -9.93
CA SER A 54 -11.25 -5.17 -8.70
C SER A 54 -10.54 -4.58 -7.50
N PHE A 55 -11.27 -3.85 -6.66
CA PHE A 55 -10.77 -3.36 -5.38
C PHE A 55 -11.03 -4.38 -4.27
N THR A 56 -10.31 -5.50 -4.35
CA THR A 56 -10.41 -6.61 -3.39
C THR A 56 -9.02 -6.98 -2.89
N ALA A 57 -8.91 -7.45 -1.64
CA ALA A 57 -7.62 -7.89 -1.09
C ALA A 57 -6.96 -8.99 -1.95
N ASP A 58 -7.76 -9.82 -2.63
CA ASP A 58 -7.27 -10.90 -3.49
C ASP A 58 -6.51 -10.42 -4.74
N SER A 59 -6.70 -9.17 -5.16
CA SER A 59 -5.94 -8.59 -6.28
C SER A 59 -4.60 -7.99 -5.84
N ALA A 60 -4.33 -7.96 -4.54
CA ALA A 60 -3.05 -7.50 -4.00
C ALA A 60 -1.93 -8.51 -4.27
N LYS A 61 -0.75 -8.00 -4.63
CA LYS A 61 0.46 -8.80 -4.88
C LYS A 61 1.59 -8.31 -3.98
N HIS A 62 2.40 -9.26 -3.53
CA HIS A 62 3.62 -9.01 -2.76
C HIS A 62 4.84 -9.49 -3.53
N PHE A 63 5.88 -8.66 -3.56
CA PHE A 63 7.16 -8.94 -4.19
C PHE A 63 8.26 -8.76 -3.15
N SER A 64 8.81 -9.87 -2.65
CA SER A 64 9.86 -9.83 -1.62
C SER A 64 11.27 -9.57 -2.17
N SER A 65 11.46 -9.62 -3.49
CA SER A 65 12.75 -9.48 -4.15
C SER A 65 13.06 -8.02 -4.51
N LYS A 66 14.34 -7.64 -4.39
CA LYS A 66 14.86 -6.34 -4.86
C LYS A 66 15.11 -6.32 -6.37
N TYR A 67 15.38 -7.50 -6.92
CA TYR A 67 15.51 -7.73 -8.34
C TYR A 67 14.14 -8.18 -8.82
N LEU A 68 13.64 -7.55 -9.87
CA LEU A 68 12.32 -7.76 -10.45
C LEU A 68 11.94 -9.26 -10.43
N GLY A 69 10.70 -9.54 -10.05
CA GLY A 69 10.18 -10.89 -9.79
C GLY A 69 10.41 -11.91 -10.89
#